data_AF-A0A520I7X4-F1
#
_entry.id   AF-A0A520I7X4-F1
#
_cell.length_a   1.000
_cell.length_b   1.000
_cell.length_c   1.000
_cell.angle_alpha   90.00
_cell.angle_beta   90.00
_cell.angle_gamma   90.00
#
_symmetry.space_group_name_H-M   'P 1'
#
loop_
_entity.id
_entity.type
_entity.pdbx_description
1 polymer ?
#
loop_
_entity_poly.entity_id
_entity_poly.type
_entity_poly.pdbx_seq_one_letter_code
_entity_poly.pdbx_strand_id
1 'polypeptide(L)'
;MSQMLVSDALIEQAMTTTGLDRFDSTSYREGLDVLLADYNSYDHPEPLIERMRGGLVQSLVDRLKTTDYLAKRPELLTRPVERPLFVFGMPRTGTTLLSNLLACDPARRSALTWEIEQPVPPPTTATLKTDPRAIAKLEQEKAMLAARPEMGKYYRNSAVYPNECMFFMIHDFKGLALESRGKLKAYRDWLFQTDMTSAYTYHKRFLQLLQADAPGAWSLKMPSHALWL
;
A
#
# COMPACT_ATOMS: atom_id res chain seq x y z
N MET A 1 28.13 11.65 -9.51
CA MET A 1 27.83 10.61 -8.51
C MET A 1 26.35 10.68 -8.27
N SER A 2 25.62 9.60 -8.50
CA SER A 2 24.18 9.56 -8.26
C SER A 2 23.88 9.77 -6.77
N GLN A 3 22.81 10.51 -6.45
CA GLN A 3 22.47 10.82 -5.06
C GLN A 3 22.08 9.53 -4.31
N MET A 4 22.79 9.21 -3.23
CA MET A 4 22.47 8.05 -2.40
C MET A 4 21.17 8.27 -1.63
N LEU A 5 20.32 7.24 -1.56
CA LEU A 5 19.14 7.24 -0.70
C LEU A 5 19.53 6.82 0.72
N VAL A 6 19.11 7.59 1.73
CA VAL A 6 19.44 7.35 3.15
C VAL A 6 18.15 7.27 3.95
N SER A 7 17.97 6.20 4.72
CA SER A 7 16.72 5.93 5.46
C SER A 7 16.31 7.08 6.38
N ASP A 8 17.25 7.61 7.18
CA ASP A 8 16.95 8.69 8.13
C ASP A 8 16.47 9.96 7.40
N ALA A 9 17.04 10.29 6.24
CA ALA A 9 16.61 11.42 5.43
C ALA A 9 15.18 11.21 4.86
N LEU A 10 14.82 9.99 4.45
CA LEU A 10 13.46 9.70 3.98
C LEU A 10 12.44 9.76 5.11
N ILE A 11 12.82 9.29 6.30
CA ILE A 11 11.99 9.35 7.52
C ILE A 11 11.77 10.80 7.94
N GLU A 12 12.82 11.60 8.02
CA GLU A 12 12.76 13.03 8.35
C GLU A 12 11.91 13.79 7.33
N GLN A 13 12.07 13.49 6.03
CA GLN A 13 11.24 14.09 4.98
C GLN A 13 9.76 13.74 5.18
N ALA A 14 9.42 12.50 5.51
CA ALA A 14 8.04 12.08 5.76
C ALA A 14 7.45 12.74 7.02
N MET A 15 8.24 12.86 8.09
CA MET A 15 7.83 13.57 9.31
C MET A 15 7.60 15.06 9.03
N THR A 16 8.51 15.71 8.31
CA THR A 16 8.37 17.12 7.91
C THR A 16 7.14 17.34 7.03
N THR A 17 6.90 16.45 6.07
CA THR A 17 5.75 16.52 5.15
C THR A 17 4.41 16.41 5.89
N THR A 18 4.37 15.65 6.97
CA THR A 18 3.13 15.41 7.73
C THR A 18 2.97 16.30 8.95
N GLY A 19 4.06 16.86 9.49
CA GLY A 19 4.11 17.46 10.82
C GLY A 19 3.97 16.44 11.96
N LEU A 20 4.12 15.14 11.67
CA LEU A 20 3.99 14.05 12.64
C LEU A 20 5.38 13.44 12.91
N ASP A 21 5.65 13.04 14.15
CA ASP A 21 6.95 12.54 14.59
C ASP A 21 6.93 11.09 15.12
N ARG A 22 5.76 10.45 15.11
CA ARG A 22 5.55 9.15 15.74
C ARG A 22 4.93 8.12 14.82
N PHE A 23 5.66 7.02 14.63
CA PHE A 23 5.16 5.77 14.06
C PHE A 23 4.54 4.86 15.15
N ASP A 24 3.76 3.88 14.73
CA ASP A 24 3.17 2.88 15.62
C ASP A 24 4.19 1.87 16.17
N SER A 25 5.27 1.64 15.43
CA SER A 25 6.44 0.87 15.84
C SER A 25 7.63 1.19 14.92
N THR A 26 8.79 0.59 15.19
CA THR A 26 10.02 0.71 14.37
C THR A 26 10.18 -0.42 13.35
N SER A 27 9.17 -1.28 13.17
CA SER A 27 9.28 -2.49 12.34
C SER A 27 9.58 -2.22 10.85
N TYR A 28 9.26 -1.03 10.36
CA TYR A 28 9.54 -0.58 8.99
C TYR A 28 11.04 -0.40 8.72
N ARG A 29 11.84 -0.17 9.77
CA ARG A 29 13.22 0.33 9.64
C ARG A 29 14.13 -0.67 8.96
N GLU A 30 14.11 -1.93 9.41
CA GLU A 30 15.00 -2.97 8.88
C GLU A 30 14.79 -3.15 7.37
N GLY A 31 13.54 -3.31 6.92
CA GLY A 31 13.22 -3.50 5.51
C GLY A 31 13.61 -2.30 4.65
N LEU A 32 13.44 -1.07 5.17
CA LEU A 32 13.88 0.14 4.49
C LEU A 32 15.40 0.18 4.34
N ASP A 33 16.16 -0.11 5.41
CA ASP A 33 17.62 -0.11 5.40
C ASP A 33 18.18 -1.15 4.41
N VAL A 34 17.65 -2.38 4.44
CA VAL A 34 18.05 -3.44 3.52
C VAL A 34 17.73 -3.07 2.07
N LEU A 35 16.53 -2.52 1.82
CA LEU A 35 16.12 -2.08 0.48
C LEU A 35 17.07 -1.00 -0.07
N LEU A 36 17.37 0.02 0.73
CA LEU A 36 18.21 1.13 0.29
C LEU A 36 19.67 0.72 0.12
N ALA A 37 20.20 -0.13 1.00
CA ALA A 37 21.55 -0.67 0.87
C ALA A 37 21.73 -1.42 -0.46
N ASP A 38 20.76 -2.27 -0.82
CA ASP A 38 20.77 -3.03 -2.08
C ASP A 38 20.55 -2.11 -3.29
N TYR A 39 19.59 -1.19 -3.22
CA TYR A 39 19.31 -0.24 -4.31
C TYR A 39 20.54 0.65 -4.61
N ASN A 40 21.20 1.17 -3.58
CA ASN A 40 22.40 2.01 -3.70
C ASN A 40 23.64 1.24 -4.18
N SER A 41 23.62 -0.10 -4.21
CA SER A 41 24.74 -0.91 -4.74
C SER A 41 24.84 -0.87 -6.27
N TYR A 42 23.85 -0.27 -6.94
CA TYR A 42 23.79 -0.09 -8.38
C TYR A 42 23.64 1.39 -8.75
N ASP A 43 24.20 1.76 -9.90
CA ASP A 43 23.93 3.08 -10.49
C ASP A 43 22.54 3.13 -11.11
N HIS A 44 21.81 4.21 -10.81
CA HIS A 44 20.51 4.49 -11.39
C HIS A 44 20.50 5.91 -12.00
N PRO A 45 19.75 6.12 -13.08
CA PRO A 45 19.44 7.47 -13.56
C PRO A 45 18.67 8.28 -12.52
N GLU A 46 18.96 9.58 -12.43
CA GLU A 46 18.33 10.50 -11.48
C GLU A 46 16.79 10.41 -11.44
N PRO A 47 16.06 10.31 -12.57
CA PRO A 47 14.60 10.18 -12.53
C PRO A 47 14.10 8.91 -11.83
N LEU A 48 14.87 7.82 -11.86
CA LEU A 48 14.52 6.59 -11.14
C LEU A 48 14.78 6.71 -9.64
N ILE A 49 15.85 7.40 -9.25
CA ILE A 49 16.16 7.71 -7.85
C ILE A 49 15.05 8.55 -7.24
N GLU A 50 14.63 9.61 -7.92
CA GLU A 50 13.55 10.47 -7.45
C GLU A 50 12.20 9.76 -7.39
N ARG A 51 11.92 8.88 -8.36
CA ARG A 51 10.72 8.03 -8.31
C ARG A 51 10.76 7.05 -7.14
N MET A 52 11.91 6.44 -6.86
CA MET A 52 12.09 5.55 -5.71
C MET A 52 11.89 6.34 -4.41
N ARG A 53 12.62 7.46 -4.24
CA ARG A 53 12.52 8.38 -3.11
C ARG A 53 11.06 8.75 -2.82
N GLY A 54 10.37 9.29 -3.82
CA GLY A 54 8.97 9.71 -3.67
C GLY A 54 8.05 8.57 -3.23
N GLY A 55 8.23 7.37 -3.79
CA GLY A 55 7.44 6.20 -3.41
C GLY A 55 7.69 5.73 -1.97
N LEU A 56 8.95 5.72 -1.51
CA LEU A 56 9.30 5.31 -0.15
C LEU A 56 8.86 6.34 0.90
N VAL A 57 9.06 7.64 0.60
CA VAL A 57 8.57 8.74 1.44
C VAL A 57 7.05 8.68 1.55
N GLN A 58 6.33 8.43 0.44
CA GLN A 58 4.88 8.31 0.48
C GLN A 58 4.41 7.16 1.39
N SER A 59 5.06 5.99 1.33
CA SER A 59 4.75 4.87 2.24
C SER A 59 4.98 5.23 3.72
N LEU A 60 6.01 6.01 4.04
CA LEU A 60 6.24 6.53 5.40
C LEU A 60 5.17 7.55 5.82
N VAL A 61 4.83 8.48 4.92
CA VAL A 61 3.77 9.49 5.12
C VAL A 61 2.44 8.81 5.43
N ASP A 62 2.06 7.78 4.67
CA ASP A 62 0.79 7.07 4.87
C ASP A 62 0.78 6.27 6.17
N ARG A 63 1.92 5.71 6.57
CA ARG A 63 2.06 5.06 7.88
C ARG A 63 1.95 6.05 9.04
N LEU A 64 2.57 7.23 8.95
CA LEU A 64 2.47 8.30 9.95
C LEU A 64 1.02 8.75 10.10
N LYS A 65 0.34 9.07 8.99
CA LYS A 65 -1.07 9.48 8.99
C LYS A 65 -1.98 8.40 9.57
N THR A 66 -1.78 7.14 9.17
CA THR A 66 -2.53 5.98 9.70
C THR A 66 -2.34 5.86 11.21
N THR A 67 -1.10 6.01 11.68
CA THR A 67 -0.76 5.93 13.10
C THR A 67 -1.45 7.02 13.90
N ASP A 68 -1.34 8.28 13.45
CA ASP A 68 -1.95 9.43 14.11
C ASP A 68 -3.48 9.32 14.17
N TYR A 69 -4.12 8.92 13.07
CA TYR A 69 -5.57 8.74 13.03
C TYR A 69 -6.04 7.67 14.02
N LEU A 70 -5.38 6.51 14.05
CA LEU A 70 -5.71 5.42 14.97
C LEU A 70 -5.39 5.76 16.43
N ALA A 71 -4.35 6.58 16.69
CA ALA A 71 -4.03 7.04 18.04
C ALA A 71 -5.12 7.97 18.62
N LYS A 72 -5.76 8.77 17.76
CA LYS A 72 -6.92 9.61 18.11
C LYS A 72 -8.23 8.83 18.26
N ARG A 73 -8.29 7.61 17.73
CA ARG A 73 -9.45 6.71 17.73
C ARG A 73 -9.06 5.27 18.16
N PRO A 74 -8.58 5.07 19.40
CA PRO A 74 -8.06 3.77 19.85
C PRO A 74 -9.14 2.68 19.87
N GLU A 75 -10.42 3.04 19.95
CA GLU A 75 -11.55 2.11 19.86
C GLU A 75 -11.63 1.37 18.52
N LEU A 76 -11.02 1.89 17.45
CA LEU A 76 -10.95 1.20 16.16
C LEU A 76 -10.05 -0.04 16.22
N LEU A 77 -9.01 -0.01 17.06
CA LEU A 77 -8.04 -1.11 17.19
C LEU A 77 -8.59 -2.31 17.93
N THR A 78 -9.70 -2.15 18.68
CA THR A 78 -10.39 -3.26 19.34
C THR A 78 -11.42 -3.93 18.44
N ARG A 79 -11.83 -3.28 17.34
CA ARG A 79 -12.80 -3.84 16.38
C ARG A 79 -12.19 -5.06 15.67
N PRO A 80 -12.86 -6.21 15.66
CA PRO A 80 -12.32 -7.40 15.03
C PRO A 80 -12.30 -7.28 13.50
N VAL A 81 -11.41 -8.04 12.86
CA VAL A 81 -11.39 -8.30 11.42
C VAL A 81 -11.76 -9.77 11.27
N GLU A 82 -13.05 -10.06 11.23
CA GLU A 82 -13.56 -11.42 11.35
C GLU A 82 -13.57 -12.14 10.01
N ARG A 83 -12.95 -13.34 9.98
CA ARG A 83 -13.02 -14.29 8.86
C ARG A 83 -12.81 -13.64 7.47
N PRO A 84 -11.73 -12.84 7.27
CA PRO A 84 -11.44 -12.26 5.97
C PRO A 84 -11.26 -13.35 4.90
N LEU A 85 -11.80 -13.11 3.71
CA LEU A 85 -11.54 -13.95 2.55
C LEU A 85 -10.25 -13.45 1.88
N PHE A 86 -9.26 -14.34 1.76
CA PHE A 86 -8.00 -14.04 1.07
C PHE A 86 -7.93 -14.74 -0.29
N VAL A 87 -7.61 -13.98 -1.33
CA VAL A 87 -7.29 -14.47 -2.67
C VAL A 87 -5.79 -14.37 -2.89
N PHE A 88 -5.13 -15.52 -3.07
CA PHE A 88 -3.68 -15.62 -3.25
C PHE A 88 -3.27 -16.80 -4.12
N GLY A 89 -1.97 -16.89 -4.43
CA GLY A 89 -1.40 -17.90 -5.32
C GLY A 89 -0.40 -17.28 -6.29
N MET A 90 -0.23 -17.88 -7.47
CA MET A 90 0.66 -17.31 -8.49
C MET A 90 0.10 -16.01 -9.07
N PRO A 91 0.95 -15.02 -9.42
CA PRO A 91 0.51 -13.84 -10.13
C PRO A 91 -0.01 -14.21 -11.54
N ARG A 92 -0.80 -13.32 -12.15
CA ARG A 92 -1.33 -13.47 -13.54
C ARG A 92 -2.34 -14.60 -13.75
N THR A 93 -3.07 -14.98 -12.70
CA THR A 93 -4.06 -16.09 -12.67
C THR A 93 -5.53 -15.62 -12.73
N GLY A 94 -5.79 -14.38 -13.14
CA GLY A 94 -7.15 -13.85 -13.23
C GLY A 94 -7.74 -13.34 -11.89
N THR A 95 -6.93 -13.20 -10.84
CA THR A 95 -7.38 -12.72 -9.52
C THR A 95 -8.02 -11.34 -9.54
N THR A 96 -7.67 -10.46 -10.49
CA THR A 96 -8.35 -9.16 -10.67
C THR A 96 -9.82 -9.32 -10.99
N LEU A 97 -10.22 -10.28 -11.84
CA LEU A 97 -11.62 -10.55 -12.13
C LEU A 97 -12.34 -11.02 -10.88
N LEU A 98 -11.76 -12.01 -10.17
CA LEU A 98 -12.33 -12.54 -8.94
C LEU A 98 -12.50 -11.46 -7.86
N SER A 99 -11.50 -10.59 -7.66
CA SER A 99 -11.61 -9.50 -6.70
C SER A 99 -12.75 -8.53 -7.02
N ASN A 100 -12.96 -8.21 -8.30
CA ASN A 100 -14.07 -7.34 -8.70
C ASN A 100 -15.43 -8.02 -8.52
N LEU A 101 -15.55 -9.32 -8.82
CA LEU A 101 -16.77 -10.09 -8.57
C LEU A 101 -17.12 -10.15 -7.07
N LEU A 102 -16.13 -10.39 -6.21
CA LEU A 102 -16.33 -10.39 -4.75
C LEU A 102 -16.74 -9.01 -4.21
N ALA A 103 -16.30 -7.92 -4.86
CA ALA A 103 -16.66 -6.56 -4.49
C ALA A 103 -18.05 -6.13 -5.00
N CYS A 104 -18.74 -6.96 -5.78
CA CYS A 104 -20.14 -6.73 -6.15
C CYS A 104 -21.11 -7.06 -5.00
N ASP A 105 -20.69 -7.86 -4.01
CA ASP A 105 -21.50 -8.17 -2.83
C ASP A 105 -21.51 -6.98 -1.85
N PRO A 106 -22.66 -6.33 -1.59
CA PRO A 106 -22.73 -5.16 -0.71
C PRO A 106 -22.43 -5.48 0.77
N ALA A 107 -22.46 -6.75 1.19
CA ALA A 107 -22.04 -7.16 2.52
C ALA A 107 -20.50 -7.27 2.65
N ARG A 108 -19.79 -7.27 1.51
CA ARG A 108 -18.34 -7.38 1.46
C ARG A 108 -17.65 -6.04 1.35
N ARG A 109 -16.42 -6.02 1.86
CA ARG A 109 -15.52 -4.88 1.82
C ARG A 109 -14.21 -5.26 1.16
N SER A 110 -13.72 -4.42 0.25
CA SER A 110 -12.36 -4.52 -0.30
C SER A 110 -11.66 -3.18 -0.13
N ALA A 111 -10.33 -3.17 0.02
CA ALA A 111 -9.56 -1.93 -0.02
C ALA A 111 -9.52 -1.40 -1.46
N LEU A 112 -10.06 -0.21 -1.70
CA LEU A 112 -10.06 0.40 -3.03
C LEU A 112 -8.73 1.10 -3.31
N THR A 113 -8.34 1.19 -4.57
CA THR A 113 -7.07 1.82 -4.98
C THR A 113 -6.87 3.20 -4.35
N TRP A 114 -7.88 4.07 -4.44
CA TRP A 114 -7.77 5.43 -3.92
C TRP A 114 -7.63 5.47 -2.38
N GLU A 115 -8.25 4.52 -1.67
CA GLU A 115 -8.19 4.43 -0.21
C GLU A 115 -6.80 3.99 0.25
N ILE A 116 -6.13 3.16 -0.52
CA ILE A 116 -4.75 2.77 -0.22
C ILE A 116 -3.81 3.96 -0.45
N GLU A 117 -4.00 4.71 -1.52
CA GLU A 117 -3.17 5.87 -1.87
C GLU A 117 -3.40 7.08 -0.94
N GLN A 118 -4.59 7.24 -0.38
CA GLN A 118 -4.95 8.35 0.52
C GLN A 118 -5.86 7.88 1.67
N PRO A 119 -5.33 7.11 2.65
CA PRO A 119 -6.14 6.37 3.61
C PRO A 119 -6.79 7.19 4.72
N VAL A 120 -6.34 8.43 4.93
CA VAL A 120 -6.76 9.26 6.06
C VAL A 120 -7.29 10.62 5.60
N PRO A 121 -8.48 11.05 6.06
CA PRO A 121 -9.45 10.27 6.84
C PRO A 121 -10.10 9.15 5.98
N PRO A 122 -10.50 8.01 6.56
CA PRO A 122 -11.22 6.98 5.82
C PRO A 122 -12.62 7.48 5.41
N PRO A 123 -13.17 6.98 4.29
CA PRO A 123 -14.52 7.34 3.84
C PRO A 123 -15.61 6.66 4.66
N THR A 124 -16.86 7.07 4.41
CA THR A 124 -18.05 6.33 4.81
C THR A 124 -18.45 5.32 3.74
N THR A 125 -19.27 4.31 4.06
CA THR A 125 -19.84 3.39 3.06
C THR A 125 -20.49 4.13 1.88
N ALA A 126 -21.22 5.21 2.15
CA ALA A 126 -21.92 5.99 1.13
C ALA A 126 -20.98 6.74 0.18
N THR A 127 -19.77 7.05 0.62
CA THR A 127 -18.80 7.88 -0.14
C THR A 127 -17.66 7.08 -0.75
N LEU A 128 -17.65 5.74 -0.65
CA LEU A 128 -16.56 4.90 -1.17
C LEU A 128 -16.20 5.12 -2.64
N LYS A 129 -17.17 5.48 -3.47
CA LYS A 129 -16.98 5.69 -4.92
C LYS A 129 -17.13 7.16 -5.34
N THR A 130 -17.47 8.03 -4.39
CA THR A 130 -17.80 9.44 -4.64
C THR A 130 -17.02 10.39 -3.75
N ASP A 131 -16.09 9.88 -2.93
CA ASP A 131 -15.13 10.69 -2.20
C ASP A 131 -14.39 11.61 -3.19
N PRO A 132 -14.18 12.90 -2.86
CA PRO A 132 -13.47 13.82 -3.74
C PRO A 132 -12.09 13.31 -4.20
N ARG A 133 -11.39 12.54 -3.35
CA ARG A 133 -10.10 11.91 -3.69
C ARG A 133 -10.27 10.82 -4.75
N ALA A 134 -11.34 10.02 -4.65
CA ALA A 134 -11.69 9.02 -5.64
C ALA A 134 -12.04 9.67 -6.98
N ILE A 135 -12.87 10.71 -6.96
CA ILE A 135 -13.28 11.46 -8.17
C ILE A 135 -12.06 12.09 -8.85
N ALA A 136 -11.20 12.78 -8.09
CA ALA A 136 -9.99 13.39 -8.64
C ALA A 136 -9.08 12.35 -9.31
N LYS A 137 -8.95 11.16 -8.71
CA LYS A 137 -8.19 10.05 -9.28
C LYS A 137 -8.85 9.52 -10.57
N LEU A 138 -10.17 9.33 -10.59
CA LEU A 138 -10.89 8.90 -11.79
C LEU A 138 -10.72 9.88 -12.96
N GLU A 139 -10.76 11.19 -12.70
CA GLU A 139 -10.50 12.19 -13.74
C GLU A 139 -9.04 12.15 -14.23
N GLN A 140 -8.07 11.93 -13.34
CA GLN A 140 -6.68 11.69 -13.74
C GLN A 140 -6.54 10.45 -14.63
N GLU A 141 -7.17 9.33 -14.25
CA GLU A 141 -7.17 8.08 -15.02
C GLU A 141 -7.78 8.29 -16.41
N LYS A 142 -8.91 8.99 -16.48
CA LYS A 142 -9.59 9.35 -17.74
C LYS A 142 -8.73 10.24 -18.62
N ALA A 143 -8.09 11.26 -18.06
CA ALA A 143 -7.18 12.14 -18.80
C ALA A 143 -5.96 11.38 -19.35
N MET A 144 -5.37 10.48 -18.55
CA MET A 144 -4.28 9.63 -19.01
C MET A 144 -4.70 8.69 -20.14
N LEU A 145 -5.86 8.06 -20.04
CA LEU A 145 -6.37 7.17 -21.08
C LEU A 145 -6.74 7.94 -22.35
N ALA A 146 -7.28 9.16 -22.24
CA ALA A 146 -7.54 10.01 -23.39
C ALA A 146 -6.24 10.43 -24.11
N ALA A 147 -5.18 10.73 -23.34
CA ALA A 147 -3.87 11.08 -23.91
C ALA A 147 -3.13 9.88 -24.51
N ARG A 148 -3.40 8.66 -24.03
CA ARG A 148 -2.76 7.40 -24.47
C ARG A 148 -3.76 6.24 -24.54
N PRO A 149 -4.67 6.21 -25.53
CA PRO A 149 -5.75 5.22 -25.60
C PRO A 149 -5.25 3.77 -25.68
N GLU A 150 -4.07 3.54 -26.26
CA GLU A 150 -3.43 2.22 -26.35
C GLU A 150 -3.13 1.62 -24.97
N MET A 151 -2.97 2.46 -23.95
CA MET A 151 -2.74 2.03 -22.58
C MET A 151 -3.95 1.31 -21.98
N GLY A 152 -5.16 1.52 -22.53
CA GLY A 152 -6.38 0.83 -22.09
C GLY A 152 -6.31 -0.69 -22.18
N LYS A 153 -5.42 -1.25 -23.03
CA LYS A 153 -5.17 -2.70 -23.09
C LYS A 153 -4.48 -3.24 -21.82
N TYR A 154 -3.70 -2.38 -21.16
CA TYR A 154 -2.90 -2.71 -19.98
C TYR A 154 -3.53 -2.18 -18.70
N TYR A 155 -4.30 -1.08 -18.80
CA TYR A 155 -4.96 -0.43 -17.67
C TYR A 155 -6.19 -1.23 -17.23
N ARG A 156 -5.98 -2.14 -16.27
CA ARG A 156 -7.04 -3.00 -15.69
C ARG A 156 -7.46 -2.58 -14.28
N ASN A 157 -7.04 -1.39 -13.87
CA ASN A 157 -7.28 -0.85 -12.54
C ASN A 157 -8.21 0.36 -12.62
N SER A 158 -8.77 0.74 -11.48
CA SER A 158 -9.49 1.99 -11.31
C SER A 158 -9.34 2.45 -9.87
N ALA A 159 -9.43 3.76 -9.65
CA ALA A 159 -9.49 4.38 -8.34
C ALA A 159 -10.45 3.64 -7.40
N VAL A 160 -11.63 3.25 -7.91
CA VAL A 160 -12.73 2.65 -7.15
C VAL A 160 -12.83 1.13 -7.27
N TYR A 161 -11.78 0.47 -7.78
CA TYR A 161 -11.71 -0.99 -7.83
C TYR A 161 -10.89 -1.55 -6.65
N PRO A 162 -11.19 -2.79 -6.20
CA PRO A 162 -10.36 -3.51 -5.24
C PRO A 162 -8.91 -3.59 -5.69
N ASN A 163 -7.98 -3.37 -4.77
CA ASN A 163 -6.56 -3.45 -5.04
C ASN A 163 -5.83 -4.37 -4.03
N GLU A 164 -4.56 -4.64 -4.29
CA GLU A 164 -3.80 -5.65 -3.54
C GLU A 164 -3.34 -5.16 -2.17
N CYS A 165 -3.37 -6.07 -1.19
CA CYS A 165 -2.86 -5.81 0.15
C CYS A 165 -1.39 -5.38 0.16
N MET A 166 -0.63 -5.81 -0.84
CA MET A 166 0.74 -5.40 -1.09
C MET A 166 0.92 -3.88 -0.96
N PHE A 167 -0.02 -3.09 -1.50
CA PHE A 167 0.17 -1.65 -1.62
C PHE A 167 0.03 -0.86 -0.31
N PHE A 168 -0.54 -1.46 0.75
CA PHE A 168 -0.44 -0.91 2.11
C PHE A 168 0.48 -1.73 3.01
N MET A 169 0.73 -3.01 2.72
CA MET A 169 1.76 -3.79 3.44
C MET A 169 3.17 -3.24 3.24
N ILE A 170 3.46 -2.61 2.09
CA ILE A 170 4.76 -1.95 1.85
C ILE A 170 5.05 -0.78 2.80
N HIS A 171 4.08 -0.30 3.57
CA HIS A 171 4.31 0.68 4.65
C HIS A 171 5.17 0.10 5.79
N ASP A 172 5.35 -1.23 5.83
CA ASP A 172 6.30 -1.93 6.70
C ASP A 172 7.61 -2.32 5.98
N PHE A 173 7.79 -1.88 4.73
CA PHE A 173 8.92 -2.25 3.85
C PHE A 173 9.20 -3.76 3.76
N LYS A 174 8.13 -4.54 3.87
CA LYS A 174 8.11 -6.00 3.72
C LYS A 174 7.12 -6.38 2.62
N GLY A 175 7.56 -6.24 1.37
CA GLY A 175 6.69 -6.51 0.22
C GLY A 175 7.43 -6.71 -1.10
N LEU A 176 6.99 -7.70 -1.89
CA LEU A 176 7.60 -8.05 -3.18
C LEU A 176 7.42 -6.96 -4.26
N ALA A 177 6.42 -6.06 -4.13
CA ALA A 177 6.31 -4.93 -5.05
C ALA A 177 7.51 -3.97 -4.96
N LEU A 178 8.24 -3.95 -3.84
CA LEU A 178 9.47 -3.16 -3.72
C LEU A 178 10.62 -3.80 -4.50
N GLU A 179 10.74 -5.13 -4.48
CA GLU A 179 11.74 -5.89 -5.23
C GLU A 179 11.65 -5.61 -6.74
N SER A 180 10.43 -5.49 -7.27
CA SER A 180 10.21 -5.19 -8.70
C SER A 180 10.65 -3.79 -9.17
N ARG A 181 11.16 -2.93 -8.28
CA ARG A 181 11.56 -1.55 -8.60
C ARG A 181 13.03 -1.40 -8.98
N GLY A 182 13.81 -2.48 -9.02
CA GLY A 182 15.21 -2.43 -9.40
C GLY A 182 15.89 -3.79 -9.39
N LYS A 183 17.22 -3.79 -9.46
CA LYS A 183 18.03 -4.98 -9.18
C LYS A 183 18.18 -5.07 -7.65
N LEU A 184 17.36 -5.89 -7.02
CA LEU A 184 17.20 -5.93 -5.56
C LEU A 184 17.35 -7.35 -5.01
N LYS A 185 18.49 -7.98 -5.30
CA LYS A 185 18.74 -9.39 -4.93
C LYS A 185 18.85 -9.58 -3.42
N ALA A 186 19.58 -8.71 -2.72
CA ALA A 186 19.76 -8.83 -1.28
C ALA A 186 18.45 -8.55 -0.52
N TYR A 187 17.69 -7.54 -0.94
CA TYR A 187 16.36 -7.27 -0.38
C TYR A 187 15.40 -8.42 -0.64
N ARG A 188 15.39 -8.98 -1.85
CA ARG A 188 14.61 -10.18 -2.16
C ARG A 188 14.96 -11.32 -1.21
N ASP A 189 16.24 -11.67 -1.11
CA ASP A 189 16.69 -12.81 -0.33
C ASP A 189 16.39 -12.63 1.17
N TRP A 190 16.52 -11.41 1.68
CA TRP A 190 16.08 -11.03 3.02
C TRP A 190 14.56 -11.17 3.20
N LEU A 191 13.76 -10.67 2.26
CA LEU A 191 12.30 -10.73 2.34
C LEU A 191 11.76 -12.16 2.41
N PHE A 192 12.40 -13.12 1.74
CA PHE A 192 12.02 -14.53 1.82
C PHE A 192 12.39 -15.21 3.16
N GLN A 193 13.21 -14.57 3.99
CA GLN A 193 13.72 -15.13 5.26
C GLN A 193 13.22 -14.36 6.49
N THR A 194 12.80 -13.11 6.32
CA THR A 194 12.36 -12.24 7.42
C THR A 194 11.02 -12.67 8.02
N ASP A 195 10.80 -12.32 9.29
CA ASP A 195 9.51 -12.47 9.94
C ASP A 195 8.50 -11.45 9.40
N MET A 196 7.37 -11.93 8.88
CA MET A 196 6.29 -11.11 8.31
C MET A 196 5.23 -10.69 9.34
N THR A 197 5.37 -11.08 10.61
CA THR A 197 4.38 -10.80 11.67
C THR A 197 4.07 -9.30 11.80
N SER A 198 5.09 -8.45 11.72
CA SER A 198 4.90 -6.98 11.78
C SER A 198 4.07 -6.46 10.60
N ALA A 199 4.31 -6.98 9.39
CA ALA A 199 3.60 -6.58 8.19
C ALA A 199 2.12 -6.98 8.24
N TYR A 200 1.81 -8.18 8.73
CA TYR A 200 0.42 -8.62 8.93
C TYR A 200 -0.26 -7.92 10.12
N THR A 201 0.50 -7.54 11.15
CA THR A 201 -0.01 -6.72 12.26
C THR A 201 -0.40 -5.33 11.75
N TYR A 202 0.46 -4.70 10.95
CA TYR A 202 0.16 -3.43 10.29
C TYR A 202 -1.01 -3.57 9.30
N HIS A 203 -1.05 -4.65 8.52
CA HIS A 203 -2.16 -4.96 7.62
C HIS A 203 -3.50 -4.97 8.37
N LYS A 204 -3.60 -5.67 9.52
CA LYS A 204 -4.81 -5.65 10.35
C LYS A 204 -5.17 -4.24 10.81
N ARG A 205 -4.20 -3.45 11.27
CA ARG A 205 -4.41 -2.04 11.70
C ARG A 205 -4.93 -1.17 10.56
N PHE A 206 -4.42 -1.36 9.35
CA PHE A 206 -4.87 -0.65 8.16
C PHE A 206 -6.31 -1.02 7.78
N LEU A 207 -6.69 -2.30 7.89
CA LEU A 207 -8.09 -2.71 7.72
C LEU A 207 -8.99 -2.11 8.81
N GLN A 208 -8.51 -2.04 10.06
CA GLN A 208 -9.22 -1.40 11.17
C GLN A 208 -9.44 0.11 10.94
N LEU A 209 -8.48 0.79 10.29
CA LEU A 209 -8.64 2.16 9.82
C LEU A 209 -9.76 2.24 8.76
N LEU A 210 -9.68 1.45 7.70
CA LEU A 210 -10.63 1.54 6.58
C LEU A 210 -12.06 1.11 6.94
N GLN A 211 -12.25 0.25 7.95
CA GLN A 211 -13.58 -0.15 8.45
C GLN A 211 -14.19 0.84 9.44
N ALA A 212 -13.51 1.96 9.74
CA ALA A 212 -13.95 2.92 10.76
C ALA A 212 -15.40 3.37 10.54
N ASP A 213 -15.71 3.82 9.33
CA ASP A 213 -17.03 4.33 8.93
C ASP A 213 -17.54 3.63 7.65
N ALA A 214 -16.83 2.59 7.18
CA ALA A 214 -17.18 1.75 6.04
C ALA A 214 -16.96 0.24 6.32
N PRO A 215 -17.69 -0.35 7.29
CA PRO A 215 -17.51 -1.75 7.69
C PRO A 215 -18.03 -2.74 6.64
N GLY A 216 -17.58 -3.99 6.73
CA GLY A 216 -18.07 -5.10 5.92
C GLY A 216 -17.15 -6.32 6.01
N ALA A 217 -17.58 -7.46 5.46
CA ALA A 217 -16.78 -8.68 5.44
C ALA A 217 -15.62 -8.56 4.44
N TRP A 218 -14.39 -8.56 4.93
CA TRP A 218 -13.20 -8.31 4.11
C TRP A 218 -13.01 -9.36 3.00
N SER A 219 -12.74 -8.86 1.81
CA SER A 219 -12.26 -9.58 0.62
C SER A 219 -10.92 -8.96 0.25
N LEU A 220 -9.86 -9.75 0.38
CA LEU A 220 -8.47 -9.33 0.31
C LEU A 220 -7.77 -10.09 -0.80
N LYS A 221 -6.79 -9.45 -1.44
CA LYS A 221 -6.02 -10.08 -2.50
C LYS A 221 -4.55 -9.68 -2.38
N MET A 222 -3.67 -10.66 -2.47
CA MET A 222 -2.26 -10.45 -2.80
C MET A 222 -1.70 -11.81 -3.22
N PRO A 223 -1.18 -12.00 -4.44
CA PRO A 223 -0.62 -13.28 -4.88
C PRO A 223 0.35 -13.86 -3.84
N SER A 224 1.26 -13.03 -3.35
CA SER A 224 2.30 -13.43 -2.41
C SER A 224 1.84 -13.72 -0.98
N HIS A 225 0.56 -13.58 -0.62
CA HIS A 225 0.09 -14.18 0.65
C HIS A 225 0.39 -15.68 0.69
N ALA A 226 0.44 -16.36 -0.47
CA ALA A 226 0.78 -17.78 -0.60
C ALA A 226 2.17 -18.16 -0.04
N LEU A 227 3.04 -17.19 0.24
CA LEU A 227 4.36 -17.43 0.83
C LEU A 227 4.33 -17.40 2.37
N TRP A 228 3.31 -16.79 2.98
CA TRP A 228 3.32 -16.43 4.40
C TRP A 228 2.00 -16.65 5.16
N LEU A 229 0.91 -17.04 4.49
CA LEU A 229 -0.34 -17.51 5.10
C LEU A 229 -0.48 -19.01 4.88
#